data_AF-A0AAV5G0C2-F1
#
_entry.id   AF-A0AAV5G0C2-F1
#
_cell.length_a   1.000
_cell.length_b   1.000
_cell.length_c   1.000
_cell.angle_alpha   90.00
_cell.angle_beta   90.00
_cell.angle_gamma   90.00
#
_symmetry.space_group_name_H-M   'P 1'
#
loop_
_entity.id
_entity.type
_entity.pdbx_description
1 polymer ?
#
loop_
_entity_poly.entity_id
_entity_poly.type
_entity_poly.pdbx_seq_one_letter_code
_entity_poly.pdbx_strand_id
1 'polypeptide(L)'
;MRRGGGGGRLPKSSLAPSEATPGAGGLDAICRNLDYAFNRRDSDAASLCSSRAPSSIGVGIGIAASSNFSDRATQAAALRDVNAFLHPVINLRPPLPPARDIVAAFRYIFDRLGYPLQDKDFEDDLLYALRLLGCPHKLTRSALKAPGTPHSWPPLLSVLYWLTHLANITADDDPASSSPFSDLLAYTIQGYSDFISGNDDAVAALDEEYVNKARTNCEEAIQATQALEKEAQEIEEKRIKLTSRRETLEAQKTALAQDVNKFQSVVETWSTKVSQKEEAVANLRKELDAKAMDAQRLAAENQDLSKKVVAQAVNVRDIDRIDREIQLLENDIAKLQNESATLEDKGWELDAALVTKFEELDRIVDKCNQALKKHSCLRESSIDDVEVEDAGRDLTLKPSIDFQYSLNAKGSSPAELLGFSYKTKLKPVLKAYAEETKRISASKIDESVNLQKQLPENVKILEEKKNNISSLQDKNDEMAARLNTLEHEIENDSSRCSTDARQMKNELERKEHLLSIVEQEAADFLNNAEQRLQDALRKSNEETEACACELLELLESVAEYREFMEALIAQRKKGLNETADCIASLASKNLSSG
;
A
#
# COMPACT_ATOMS: atom_id res chain seq x y z
N MET A 1 -52.50 -27.71 16.55
CA MET A 1 -52.15 -28.56 17.70
C MET A 1 -51.37 -27.73 18.72
N ARG A 2 -51.69 -27.94 20.01
CA ARG A 2 -51.02 -27.57 21.27
C ARG A 2 -49.51 -27.22 21.20
N ARG A 3 -48.87 -26.47 22.10
CA ARG A 3 -49.19 -25.57 23.24
C ARG A 3 -47.82 -25.24 23.88
N GLY A 4 -47.67 -24.07 24.49
CA GLY A 4 -46.70 -23.80 25.58
C GLY A 4 -45.60 -22.80 25.22
N GLY A 5 -45.35 -21.72 25.95
CA GLY A 5 -45.96 -21.21 27.19
C GLY A 5 -44.91 -20.49 28.05
N GLY A 6 -45.23 -19.25 28.48
CA GLY A 6 -44.59 -18.52 29.57
C GLY A 6 -43.35 -17.70 29.16
N GLY A 7 -43.19 -16.42 29.49
CA GLY A 7 -43.87 -15.55 30.44
C GLY A 7 -42.81 -14.67 31.10
N GLY A 8 -42.81 -13.37 30.81
CA GLY A 8 -41.90 -12.39 31.42
C GLY A 8 -42.58 -11.03 31.54
N ARG A 9 -43.00 -10.69 32.76
CA ARG A 9 -43.61 -9.41 33.14
C ARG A 9 -42.52 -8.40 33.48
N LEU A 10 -42.68 -7.18 32.98
CA LEU A 10 -42.12 -5.93 33.57
C LEU A 10 -42.74 -5.69 34.96
N PRO A 11 -42.11 -4.83 35.80
CA PRO A 11 -42.66 -3.47 35.89
C PRO A 11 -41.63 -2.34 36.05
N LYS A 12 -42.18 -1.13 35.88
CA LYS A 12 -41.58 0.21 35.85
C LYS A 12 -41.38 0.84 37.24
N SER A 13 -40.46 1.80 37.25
CA SER A 13 -40.27 3.01 38.09
C SER A 13 -41.38 3.47 39.03
N SER A 14 -41.01 4.01 40.22
CA SER A 14 -40.97 5.47 40.50
C SER A 14 -40.82 5.84 42.00
N LEU A 15 -40.06 6.91 42.26
CA LEU A 15 -40.22 7.97 43.30
C LEU A 15 -39.89 7.68 44.80
N ALA A 16 -39.06 8.58 45.36
CA ALA A 16 -38.66 8.80 46.77
C ALA A 16 -39.75 9.55 47.59
N PRO A 17 -39.53 10.16 48.80
CA PRO A 17 -38.48 10.11 49.85
C PRO A 17 -39.06 9.92 51.29
N SER A 18 -38.24 9.90 52.35
CA SER A 18 -38.74 10.03 53.74
C SER A 18 -37.72 10.64 54.72
N GLU A 19 -38.18 11.61 55.51
CA GLU A 19 -37.50 12.30 56.62
C GLU A 19 -37.51 11.47 57.92
N ALA A 20 -36.49 11.63 58.78
CA ALA A 20 -36.63 11.72 60.25
C ALA A 20 -35.26 11.97 60.94
N THR A 21 -35.22 12.97 61.83
CA THR A 21 -34.24 13.23 62.92
C THR A 21 -34.92 12.92 64.28
N PRO A 22 -34.30 13.07 65.48
CA PRO A 22 -32.93 12.89 65.96
C PRO A 22 -32.85 11.98 67.23
N GLY A 23 -31.65 11.66 67.73
CA GLY A 23 -31.47 10.96 69.02
C GLY A 23 -30.06 11.14 69.60
N ALA A 24 -29.97 11.54 70.87
CA ALA A 24 -28.79 12.05 71.57
C ALA A 24 -27.98 10.98 72.34
N GLY A 25 -26.70 11.31 72.62
CA GLY A 25 -26.00 10.95 73.87
C GLY A 25 -24.86 9.95 73.77
N GLY A 26 -23.63 10.37 74.11
CA GLY A 26 -22.53 9.48 74.48
C GLY A 26 -21.12 10.07 74.30
N LEU A 27 -20.59 10.69 75.36
CA LEU A 27 -19.16 10.94 75.56
C LEU A 27 -18.44 9.60 75.75
N ASP A 28 -17.45 9.24 74.90
CA ASP A 28 -16.23 8.59 75.40
C ASP A 28 -15.06 8.54 74.39
N ALA A 29 -13.89 8.87 74.95
CA ALA A 29 -12.54 8.38 74.65
C ALA A 29 -11.94 8.51 73.24
N ILE A 30 -11.18 9.60 73.06
CA ILE A 30 -9.94 9.68 72.28
C ILE A 30 -8.99 8.59 72.80
N CYS A 31 -8.87 7.44 72.13
CA CYS A 31 -7.74 6.49 72.21
C CYS A 31 -8.02 5.18 71.44
N ARG A 32 -8.31 5.22 70.13
CA ARG A 32 -8.22 4.02 69.28
C ARG A 32 -7.95 4.42 67.84
N ASN A 33 -6.69 4.46 67.42
CA ASN A 33 -6.28 4.35 66.01
C ASN A 33 -4.77 4.10 65.87
N LEU A 34 -4.24 3.06 66.51
CA LEU A 34 -2.87 2.58 66.22
C LEU A 34 -2.75 1.08 65.95
N ASP A 35 -3.83 0.29 66.04
CA ASP A 35 -3.75 -1.18 65.92
C ASP A 35 -4.21 -1.79 64.58
N TYR A 36 -4.54 -0.97 63.56
CA TYR A 36 -5.08 -1.49 62.30
C TYR A 36 -4.12 -1.50 61.09
N ALA A 37 -2.84 -1.17 61.26
CA ALA A 37 -1.89 -1.08 60.14
C ALA A 37 -0.95 -2.28 59.93
N PHE A 38 -0.93 -3.29 60.82
CA PHE A 38 0.13 -4.32 60.84
C PHE A 38 -0.35 -5.77 60.68
N ASN A 39 -1.30 -6.03 59.78
CA ASN A 39 -1.57 -7.42 59.39
C ASN A 39 -2.04 -7.54 57.93
N ARG A 40 -1.09 -7.68 57.00
CA ARG A 40 -1.28 -8.47 55.78
C ARG A 40 -0.02 -9.27 55.45
N ARG A 41 -0.13 -10.56 55.74
CA ARG A 41 0.56 -11.66 55.08
C ARG A 41 0.06 -11.73 53.64
N ASP A 42 0.95 -11.80 52.66
CA ASP A 42 0.96 -12.88 51.67
C ASP A 42 2.22 -12.81 50.78
N SER A 43 2.67 -14.01 50.43
CA SER A 43 3.93 -14.33 49.76
C SER A 43 3.81 -14.35 48.23
N ASP A 44 5.00 -14.26 47.62
CA ASP A 44 5.43 -14.78 46.31
C ASP A 44 4.87 -14.20 44.99
N ALA A 45 5.75 -13.50 44.26
CA ALA A 45 6.09 -13.84 42.86
C ALA A 45 7.33 -13.05 42.41
N ALA A 46 8.43 -13.77 42.19
CA ALA A 46 9.61 -13.26 41.52
C ALA A 46 9.37 -13.11 40.01
N SER A 47 9.84 -12.03 39.40
CA SER A 47 10.27 -12.06 37.99
C SER A 47 11.29 -10.96 37.70
N LEU A 48 12.31 -11.37 36.94
CA LEU A 48 13.49 -10.63 36.54
C LEU A 48 13.23 -9.79 35.28
N CYS A 49 14.10 -8.80 35.09
CA CYS A 49 14.35 -7.99 33.89
C CYS A 49 13.37 -6.82 33.60
N SER A 50 13.81 -5.59 33.89
CA SER A 50 14.31 -4.67 32.86
C SER A 50 14.48 -3.26 33.42
N SER A 51 15.62 -2.67 33.07
CA SER A 51 16.06 -1.31 33.34
C SER A 51 15.09 -0.23 32.85
N ARG A 52 14.52 0.54 33.79
CA ARG A 52 14.10 1.94 33.58
C ARG A 52 13.97 2.65 34.92
N ALA A 53 14.63 3.80 35.06
CA ALA A 53 14.49 4.69 36.21
C ALA A 53 13.10 5.35 36.23
N PRO A 54 12.53 5.66 37.40
CA PRO A 54 11.54 6.72 37.52
C PRO A 54 12.06 7.84 38.41
N SER A 55 12.21 9.01 37.80
CA SER A 55 11.98 10.30 38.45
C SER A 55 10.47 10.49 38.71
N SER A 56 10.13 11.27 39.74
CA SER A 56 8.81 11.81 40.10
C SER A 56 8.05 11.10 41.23
N ILE A 57 8.22 11.67 42.42
CA ILE A 57 7.17 12.16 43.34
C ILE A 57 5.86 11.36 43.30
N GLY A 58 5.70 10.51 44.32
CA GLY A 58 4.46 9.87 44.72
C GLY A 58 4.49 9.74 46.23
N VAL A 59 3.64 10.53 46.89
CA VAL A 59 3.40 10.56 48.34
C VAL A 59 2.95 9.18 48.80
N GLY A 60 3.75 8.56 49.66
CA GLY A 60 3.51 7.21 50.19
C GLY A 60 4.78 6.62 50.78
N ILE A 61 5.33 7.27 51.81
CA ILE A 61 6.50 6.75 52.51
C ILE A 61 6.05 5.54 53.33
N GLY A 62 6.22 4.35 52.76
CA GLY A 62 6.25 3.10 53.50
C GLY A 62 7.33 3.22 54.57
N ILE A 63 6.92 3.16 55.84
CA ILE A 63 7.78 3.18 57.01
C ILE A 63 8.92 2.18 56.80
N ALA A 64 10.14 2.69 56.83
CA ALA A 64 11.39 2.04 56.47
C ALA A 64 11.42 0.54 56.80
N ALA A 65 11.34 -0.29 55.75
CA ALA A 65 11.77 -1.67 55.82
C ALA A 65 13.27 -1.69 56.17
N SER A 66 13.58 -1.84 57.46
CA SER A 66 14.90 -2.13 58.06
C SER A 66 16.09 -1.89 57.11
N SER A 67 16.46 -0.62 56.91
CA SER A 67 17.63 -0.24 56.14
C SER A 67 18.88 -0.78 56.84
N ASN A 68 19.44 -1.87 56.32
CA ASN A 68 20.70 -2.42 56.78
C ASN A 68 21.84 -1.56 56.21
N PHE A 69 22.35 -0.62 57.01
CA PHE A 69 23.49 0.24 56.66
C PHE A 69 24.84 -0.50 56.74
N SER A 70 24.90 -1.74 56.25
CA SER A 70 26.13 -2.55 56.27
C SER A 70 27.13 -2.15 55.19
N ASP A 71 26.68 -1.55 54.08
CA ASP A 71 27.52 -1.09 52.99
C ASP A 71 27.86 0.40 53.09
N ARG A 72 29.02 0.78 52.53
CA ARG A 72 29.55 2.15 52.65
C ARG A 72 28.80 3.17 51.81
N ALA A 73 28.09 2.73 50.76
CA ALA A 73 27.35 3.62 49.86
C ALA A 73 26.03 4.08 50.51
N THR A 74 25.29 3.18 51.16
CA THR A 74 24.08 3.55 51.91
C THR A 74 24.40 4.42 53.13
N GLN A 75 25.49 4.14 53.84
CA GLN A 75 25.96 5.00 54.94
C GLN A 75 26.28 6.41 54.43
N ALA A 76 26.95 6.54 53.27
CA ALA A 76 27.26 7.85 52.70
C ALA A 76 26.01 8.62 52.23
N ALA A 77 24.97 7.92 51.76
CA ALA A 77 23.70 8.53 51.39
C ALA A 77 22.91 9.01 52.62
N ALA A 78 22.71 8.15 53.62
CA ALA A 78 22.02 8.54 54.85
C ALA A 78 22.75 9.65 55.61
N LEU A 79 24.08 9.64 55.61
CA LEU A 79 24.86 10.71 56.21
C LEU A 79 24.67 12.06 55.50
N ARG A 80 24.44 12.07 54.18
CA ARG A 80 24.10 13.30 53.45
C ARG A 80 22.74 13.86 53.90
N ASP A 81 21.74 13.00 54.06
CA ASP A 81 20.39 13.43 54.46
C ASP A 81 20.38 13.92 55.91
N VAL A 82 21.07 13.20 56.81
CA VAL A 82 21.27 13.64 58.21
C VAL A 82 22.01 14.98 58.24
N ASN A 83 23.12 15.13 57.51
CA ASN A 83 23.86 16.39 57.48
C ASN A 83 23.07 17.54 56.85
N ALA A 84 22.18 17.27 55.88
CA ALA A 84 21.29 18.29 55.33
C ALA A 84 20.35 18.87 56.39
N PHE A 85 19.84 18.03 57.29
CA PHE A 85 19.00 18.47 58.41
C PHE A 85 19.79 19.16 59.55
N LEU A 86 21.01 18.69 59.82
CA LEU A 86 21.85 19.21 60.90
C LEU A 86 22.56 20.54 60.55
N HIS A 87 22.71 20.85 59.26
CA HIS A 87 23.39 22.06 58.79
C HIS A 87 22.57 23.33 59.13
N PRO A 88 23.21 24.46 59.50
CA PRO A 88 24.65 24.71 59.64
C PRO A 88 25.24 24.36 61.01
N VAL A 89 24.40 23.91 61.95
CA VAL A 89 24.76 23.81 63.38
C VAL A 89 25.75 22.67 63.63
N ILE A 90 25.56 21.53 62.97
CA ILE A 90 26.39 20.32 63.15
C ILE A 90 26.69 19.72 61.77
N ASN A 91 27.93 19.27 61.56
CA ASN A 91 28.33 18.60 60.31
C ASN A 91 29.18 17.37 60.62
N LEU A 92 28.59 16.18 60.43
CA LEU A 92 29.21 14.88 60.67
C LEU A 92 30.12 14.51 59.48
N ARG A 93 31.44 14.73 59.62
CA ARG A 93 32.42 14.53 58.53
C ARG A 93 32.78 13.04 58.31
N PRO A 94 32.88 12.56 57.05
CA PRO A 94 33.41 11.24 56.72
C PRO A 94 34.94 11.10 56.98
N PRO A 95 35.50 9.87 57.11
CA PRO A 95 34.84 8.57 57.01
C PRO A 95 34.12 8.13 58.29
N LEU A 96 34.52 8.66 59.46
CA LEU A 96 33.89 8.42 60.76
C LEU A 96 33.87 9.75 61.54
N PRO A 97 32.69 10.23 61.97
CA PRO A 97 32.60 11.48 62.72
C PRO A 97 33.10 11.32 64.15
N PRO A 98 33.61 12.41 64.77
CA PRO A 98 34.09 12.38 66.14
C PRO A 98 32.92 12.20 67.12
N ALA A 99 33.17 11.49 68.22
CA ALA A 99 32.15 11.12 69.21
C ALA A 99 31.33 12.32 69.74
N ARG A 100 32.00 13.45 69.98
CA ARG A 100 31.36 14.68 70.44
C ARG A 100 30.31 15.19 69.45
N ASP A 101 30.61 15.15 68.16
CA ASP A 101 29.71 15.70 67.14
C ASP A 101 28.52 14.75 66.90
N ILE A 102 28.71 13.44 67.07
CA ILE A 102 27.62 12.44 67.06
C ILE A 102 26.65 12.69 68.22
N VAL A 103 27.16 12.89 69.44
CA VAL A 103 26.34 13.20 70.61
C VAL A 103 25.60 14.53 70.44
N ALA A 104 26.27 15.54 69.89
CA ALA A 104 25.63 16.82 69.58
C ALA A 104 24.50 16.65 68.56
N ALA A 105 24.68 15.81 67.53
CA ALA A 105 23.66 15.54 66.52
C ALA A 105 22.39 14.93 67.14
N PHE A 106 22.53 13.94 68.03
CA PHE A 106 21.39 13.40 68.76
C PHE A 106 20.66 14.47 69.57
N ARG A 107 21.38 15.29 70.32
CA ARG A 107 20.77 16.35 71.13
C ARG A 107 19.99 17.34 70.28
N TYR A 108 20.58 17.78 69.17
CA TYR A 108 19.96 18.74 68.28
C TYR A 108 18.64 18.21 67.70
N ILE A 109 18.61 16.95 67.25
CA ILE A 109 17.39 16.37 66.69
C ILE A 109 16.31 16.21 67.78
N PHE A 110 16.70 15.78 68.99
CA PHE A 110 15.76 15.61 70.11
C PHE A 110 15.21 16.94 70.64
N ASP A 111 16.00 18.01 70.61
CA ASP A 111 15.55 19.37 70.94
C ASP A 111 14.48 19.84 69.94
N ARG A 112 14.68 19.56 68.64
CA ARG A 112 13.69 19.85 67.58
C ARG A 112 12.40 19.05 67.70
N LEU A 113 12.48 17.85 68.27
CA LEU A 113 11.31 17.01 68.58
C LEU A 113 10.62 17.40 69.90
N GLY A 114 11.13 18.39 70.64
CA GLY A 114 10.55 18.83 71.93
C GLY A 114 10.90 17.93 73.13
N TYR A 115 11.93 17.09 73.01
CA TYR A 115 12.37 16.15 74.05
C TYR A 115 13.87 16.34 74.39
N PRO A 116 14.28 17.44 75.04
CA PRO A 116 15.70 17.73 75.29
C PRO A 116 16.35 16.69 76.22
N LEU A 117 17.47 16.11 75.79
CA LEU A 117 18.22 15.08 76.52
C LEU A 117 19.14 15.71 77.60
N GLN A 118 19.22 15.10 78.80
CA GLN A 118 20.07 15.64 79.88
C GLN A 118 21.55 15.24 79.76
N ASP A 119 22.44 16.07 80.34
CA ASP A 119 23.89 15.90 80.25
C ASP A 119 24.46 14.76 81.12
N LYS A 120 23.90 14.56 82.32
CA LYS A 120 24.49 13.66 83.34
C LYS A 120 24.26 12.18 83.03
N ASP A 121 23.13 11.84 82.40
CA ASP A 121 22.69 10.46 82.11
C ASP A 121 22.33 10.27 80.62
N PHE A 122 23.00 11.00 79.71
CA PHE A 122 22.71 11.02 78.27
C PHE A 122 22.50 9.63 77.65
N GLU A 123 23.32 8.63 78.03
CA GLU A 123 23.20 7.27 77.47
C GLU A 123 21.88 6.59 77.86
N ASP A 124 21.43 6.76 79.10
CA ASP A 124 20.19 6.16 79.60
C ASP A 124 18.96 6.92 79.11
N ASP A 125 19.02 8.25 79.11
CA ASP A 125 17.96 9.13 78.60
C ASP A 125 17.71 8.89 77.11
N LEU A 126 18.78 8.81 76.31
CA LEU A 126 18.68 8.53 74.88
C LEU A 126 18.06 7.15 74.64
N LEU A 127 18.50 6.12 75.35
CA LEU A 127 17.95 4.77 75.20
C LEU A 127 16.48 4.68 75.67
N TYR A 128 16.09 5.46 76.68
CA TYR A 128 14.68 5.56 77.12
C TYR A 128 13.83 6.29 76.08
N ALA A 129 14.28 7.45 75.60
CA ALA A 129 13.56 8.25 74.62
C ALA A 129 13.36 7.49 73.30
N LEU A 130 14.39 6.74 72.84
CA LEU A 130 14.27 5.89 71.67
C LEU A 130 13.24 4.76 71.83
N ARG A 131 13.04 4.22 73.04
CA ARG A 131 11.98 3.24 73.31
C ARG A 131 10.60 3.89 73.31
N LEU A 132 10.47 5.08 73.91
CA LEU A 132 9.21 5.82 73.95
C LEU A 132 8.73 6.19 72.54
N LEU A 133 9.66 6.58 71.66
CA LEU A 133 9.39 6.89 70.26
C LEU A 133 9.27 5.65 69.35
N GLY A 134 9.38 4.44 69.90
CA GLY A 134 9.23 3.19 69.15
C GLY A 134 10.31 2.94 68.08
N CYS A 135 11.55 3.34 68.34
CA CYS A 135 12.63 3.25 67.36
C CYS A 135 12.83 1.81 66.84
N PRO A 136 12.80 1.58 65.52
CA PRO A 136 12.93 0.24 64.95
C PRO A 136 14.36 -0.32 65.00
N HIS A 137 15.36 0.53 65.25
CA HIS A 137 16.77 0.16 65.27
C HIS A 137 17.28 -0.09 66.69
N LYS A 138 17.94 -1.24 66.92
CA LYS A 138 18.50 -1.59 68.22
C LYS A 138 19.83 -0.87 68.45
N LEU A 139 19.86 0.00 69.45
CA LEU A 139 21.07 0.67 69.91
C LEU A 139 21.57 0.04 71.23
N THR A 140 22.86 -0.31 71.28
CA THR A 140 23.47 -0.91 72.47
C THR A 140 24.23 0.14 73.28
N ARG A 141 24.25 -0.03 74.61
CA ARG A 141 25.00 0.87 75.51
C ARG A 141 26.50 0.93 75.19
N SER A 142 27.08 -0.17 74.71
CA SER A 142 28.47 -0.23 74.27
C SER A 142 28.74 0.63 73.03
N ALA A 143 27.77 0.79 72.12
CA ALA A 143 27.90 1.66 70.95
C ALA A 143 27.92 3.15 71.34
N LEU A 144 27.23 3.52 72.41
CA LEU A 144 27.21 4.90 72.93
C LEU A 144 28.48 5.29 73.69
N LYS A 145 29.17 4.32 74.30
CA LYS A 145 30.47 4.56 74.97
C LYS A 145 31.61 4.86 73.99
N ALA A 146 31.53 4.36 72.76
CA ALA A 146 32.55 4.56 71.73
C ALA A 146 31.92 4.82 70.35
N PRO A 147 31.19 5.96 70.18
CA PRO A 147 30.28 6.16 69.05
C PRO A 147 31.00 6.44 67.72
N GLY A 148 32.27 6.87 67.77
CA GLY A 148 33.10 7.11 66.58
C GLY A 148 33.86 5.87 66.07
N THR A 149 33.57 4.66 66.58
CA THR A 149 34.26 3.44 66.15
C THR A 149 33.60 2.81 64.92
N PRO A 150 34.37 2.14 64.03
CA PRO A 150 33.83 1.55 62.80
C PRO A 150 32.67 0.57 62.99
N HIS A 151 32.62 -0.12 64.15
CA HIS A 151 31.58 -1.10 64.45
C HIS A 151 30.34 -0.48 65.11
N SER A 152 30.49 0.64 65.83
CA SER A 152 29.37 1.32 66.50
C SER A 152 28.69 2.36 65.62
N TRP A 153 29.40 2.87 64.60
CA TRP A 153 28.88 3.90 63.71
C TRP A 153 27.65 3.49 62.88
N PRO A 154 27.59 2.31 62.24
CA PRO A 154 26.43 1.98 61.41
C PRO A 154 25.10 1.96 62.16
N PRO A 155 24.98 1.33 63.36
CA PRO A 155 23.76 1.41 64.17
C PRO A 155 23.39 2.83 64.62
N LEU A 156 24.37 3.67 64.95
CA LEU A 156 24.14 5.07 65.35
C LEU A 156 23.60 5.91 64.19
N LEU A 157 24.18 5.72 62.99
CA LEU A 157 23.73 6.40 61.79
C LEU A 157 22.30 5.98 61.41
N SER A 158 21.93 4.71 61.56
CA SER A 158 20.54 4.26 61.35
C SER A 158 19.55 5.01 62.23
N VAL A 159 19.88 5.17 63.50
CA VAL A 159 19.02 5.87 64.47
C VAL A 159 18.97 7.37 64.15
N LEU A 160 20.10 8.01 63.86
CA LEU A 160 20.14 9.42 63.46
C LEU A 160 19.31 9.68 62.20
N TYR A 161 19.46 8.84 61.18
CA TYR A 161 18.70 8.94 59.94
C TYR A 161 17.19 8.80 60.17
N TRP A 162 16.78 7.82 60.97
CA TRP A 162 15.37 7.64 61.33
C TRP A 162 14.81 8.85 62.11
N LEU A 163 15.57 9.36 63.09
CA LEU A 163 15.16 10.54 63.87
C LEU A 163 15.03 11.79 62.99
N THR A 164 15.93 11.99 62.02
CA THR A 164 15.86 13.10 61.07
C THR A 164 14.57 13.06 60.25
N HIS A 165 14.18 11.88 59.76
CA HIS A 165 12.91 11.73 59.04
C HIS A 165 11.69 11.99 59.92
N LEU A 166 11.72 11.50 61.17
CA LEU A 166 10.66 11.77 62.14
C LEU A 166 10.49 13.29 62.39
N ALA A 167 11.60 14.01 62.54
CA ALA A 167 11.58 15.46 62.79
C ALA A 167 11.09 16.29 61.59
N ASN A 168 11.36 15.85 60.36
CA ASN A 168 10.85 16.52 59.15
C ASN A 168 9.33 16.39 59.02
N ILE A 169 8.77 15.22 59.30
CA ILE A 169 7.32 15.00 59.22
C ILE A 169 6.56 15.90 60.20
N THR A 170 7.11 16.13 61.39
CA THR A 170 6.48 17.01 62.40
C THR A 170 6.63 18.50 62.10
N ALA A 171 7.47 18.89 61.13
CA ALA A 171 7.73 20.29 60.78
C ALA A 171 6.93 20.77 59.55
N ASP A 172 6.49 19.85 58.69
CA ASP A 172 5.78 20.13 57.42
C ASP A 172 4.26 20.36 57.59
N ASP A 173 3.75 20.67 58.80
CA ASP A 173 2.38 21.17 58.98
C ASP A 173 2.29 22.60 58.40
N ASP A 174 2.09 22.67 57.08
CA ASP A 174 1.90 23.88 56.30
C ASP A 174 0.53 24.51 56.62
N PRO A 175 0.45 25.72 57.20
CA PRO A 175 -0.83 26.33 57.58
C PRO A 175 -1.75 26.63 56.39
N ALA A 176 -1.23 26.60 55.16
CA ALA A 176 -1.99 26.80 53.93
C ALA A 176 -2.88 25.60 53.55
N SER A 177 -2.63 24.40 54.10
CA SER A 177 -3.51 23.24 53.90
C SER A 177 -4.53 23.10 55.02
N SER A 178 -5.06 24.22 55.54
CA SER A 178 -6.08 24.18 56.58
C SER A 178 -7.29 23.39 56.06
N SER A 179 -7.41 22.15 56.51
CA SER A 179 -8.60 21.34 56.30
C SER A 179 -9.83 22.18 56.69
N PRO A 180 -10.97 22.08 55.99
CA PRO A 180 -12.21 22.74 56.41
C PRO A 180 -12.58 22.43 57.87
N PHE A 181 -12.08 21.31 58.40
CA PHE A 181 -12.16 20.97 59.81
C PHE A 181 -11.42 21.95 60.73
N SER A 182 -10.30 22.54 60.30
CA SER A 182 -9.52 23.52 61.05
C SER A 182 -10.19 24.91 61.07
N ASP A 183 -10.82 25.33 59.98
CA ASP A 183 -11.51 26.63 59.89
C ASP A 183 -12.82 26.63 60.70
N LEU A 184 -13.61 25.56 60.56
CA LEU A 184 -14.80 25.35 61.38
C LEU A 184 -14.44 25.24 62.87
N LEU A 185 -13.37 24.51 63.20
CA LEU A 185 -12.91 24.37 64.58
C LEU A 185 -12.47 25.73 65.15
N ALA A 186 -11.77 26.56 64.37
CA ALA A 186 -11.38 27.92 64.79
C ALA A 186 -12.60 28.80 65.08
N TYR A 187 -13.59 28.82 64.17
CA TYR A 187 -14.87 29.50 64.38
C TYR A 187 -15.58 29.00 65.65
N THR A 188 -15.62 27.68 65.85
CA THR A 188 -16.31 27.07 67.01
C THR A 188 -15.62 27.41 68.33
N ILE A 189 -14.29 27.39 68.37
CA ILE A 189 -13.49 27.72 69.56
C ILE A 189 -13.65 29.21 69.90
N GLN A 190 -13.55 30.09 68.91
CA GLN A 190 -13.67 31.53 69.12
C GLN A 190 -15.09 31.91 69.57
N GLY A 191 -16.12 31.39 68.89
CA GLY A 191 -17.51 31.62 69.28
C GLY A 191 -17.84 31.09 70.68
N TYR A 192 -17.28 29.94 71.07
CA TYR A 192 -17.45 29.42 72.42
C TYR A 192 -16.73 30.26 73.49
N SER A 193 -15.56 30.81 73.16
CA SER A 193 -14.82 31.74 74.04
C SER A 193 -15.61 33.04 74.29
N ASP A 194 -16.19 33.61 73.24
CA ASP A 194 -16.98 34.84 73.32
C ASP A 194 -18.32 34.61 74.05
N PHE A 195 -18.93 33.44 73.86
CA PHE A 195 -20.12 32.99 74.61
C PHE A 195 -19.85 32.85 76.12
N ILE A 196 -18.76 32.16 76.53
CA ILE A 196 -18.41 32.04 77.96
C ILE A 196 -18.14 33.41 78.59
N SER A 197 -17.62 34.34 77.79
CA SER A 197 -17.33 35.72 78.22
C SER A 197 -18.59 36.60 78.29
N GLY A 198 -19.74 36.12 77.83
CA GLY A 198 -21.02 36.86 77.81
C GLY A 198 -21.07 38.00 76.79
N ASN A 199 -20.25 37.94 75.74
CA ASN A 199 -20.15 38.97 74.73
C ASN A 199 -20.98 38.60 73.48
N ASP A 200 -22.30 38.72 73.59
CA ASP A 200 -23.24 38.33 72.53
C ASP A 200 -23.03 39.14 71.22
N ASP A 201 -22.61 40.40 71.32
CA ASP A 201 -22.32 41.25 70.15
C ASP A 201 -21.11 40.73 69.35
N ALA A 202 -20.09 40.19 70.02
CA ALA A 202 -18.93 39.61 69.36
C ALA A 202 -19.26 38.28 68.66
N VAL A 203 -20.14 37.47 69.25
CA VAL A 203 -20.63 36.23 68.63
C VAL A 203 -21.41 36.55 67.35
N ALA A 204 -22.30 37.55 67.38
CA ALA A 204 -23.05 37.97 66.19
C ALA A 204 -22.15 38.50 65.07
N ALA A 205 -21.09 39.25 65.40
CA ALA A 205 -20.11 39.72 64.43
C ALA A 205 -19.30 38.57 63.80
N LEU A 206 -18.90 37.58 64.61
CA LEU A 206 -18.19 36.38 64.17
C LEU A 206 -19.07 35.51 63.25
N ASP A 207 -20.36 35.36 63.56
CA ASP A 207 -21.33 34.67 62.72
C ASP A 207 -21.48 35.35 61.35
N GLU A 208 -21.59 36.68 61.33
CA GLU A 208 -21.70 37.44 60.09
C GLU A 208 -20.43 37.33 59.23
N GLU A 209 -19.25 37.44 59.85
CA GLU A 209 -17.97 37.25 59.17
C GLU A 209 -17.85 35.85 58.56
N TYR A 210 -18.17 34.81 59.33
CA TYR A 210 -18.08 33.42 58.86
C TYR A 210 -19.08 33.13 57.74
N VAL A 211 -20.31 33.63 57.84
CA VAL A 211 -21.31 33.52 56.75
C VAL A 211 -20.86 34.25 55.49
N ASN A 212 -20.27 35.44 55.63
CA ASN A 212 -19.75 36.19 54.49
C ASN A 212 -18.57 35.46 53.84
N LYS A 213 -17.64 34.91 54.63
CA LYS A 213 -16.52 34.09 54.14
C LYS A 213 -17.02 32.82 53.43
N ALA A 214 -18.02 32.14 54.00
CA ALA A 214 -18.61 30.96 53.36
C ALA A 214 -19.29 31.33 52.03
N ARG A 215 -19.94 32.49 51.95
CA ARG A 215 -20.57 32.99 50.72
C ARG A 215 -19.53 33.31 49.65
N THR A 216 -18.47 34.03 49.98
CA THR A 216 -17.39 34.33 49.02
C THR A 216 -16.73 33.06 48.50
N ASN A 217 -16.42 32.11 49.39
CA ASN A 217 -15.84 30.81 49.00
C ASN A 217 -16.79 30.02 48.09
N CYS A 218 -18.10 30.04 48.36
CA CYS A 218 -19.10 29.41 47.48
C CYS A 218 -19.14 30.09 46.11
N GLU A 219 -19.13 31.42 46.06
CA GLU A 219 -19.14 32.19 44.80
C GLU A 219 -17.88 31.93 43.97
N GLU A 220 -16.70 31.89 44.60
CA GLU A 220 -15.43 31.54 43.96
C GLU A 220 -15.47 30.10 43.42
N ALA A 221 -15.98 29.14 44.19
CA ALA A 221 -16.12 27.76 43.73
C ALA A 221 -17.11 27.63 42.56
N ILE A 222 -18.20 28.40 42.56
CA ILE A 222 -19.16 28.45 41.43
C ILE A 222 -18.47 29.03 40.18
N GLN A 223 -17.71 30.11 40.31
CA GLN A 223 -16.98 30.68 39.18
C GLN A 223 -15.92 29.72 38.63
N ALA A 224 -15.17 29.05 39.52
CA ALA A 224 -14.18 28.05 39.13
C ALA A 224 -14.82 26.84 38.41
N THR A 225 -15.95 26.34 38.91
CA THR A 225 -16.66 25.23 38.26
C THR A 225 -17.25 25.62 36.90
N GLN A 226 -17.80 26.83 36.76
CA GLN A 226 -18.27 27.33 35.46
C GLN A 226 -17.14 27.52 34.45
N ALA A 227 -15.96 27.98 34.89
CA ALA A 227 -14.79 28.10 34.03
C ALA A 227 -14.32 26.71 33.52
N LEU A 228 -14.24 25.73 34.42
CA LEU A 228 -13.89 24.35 34.07
C LEU A 228 -14.93 23.70 33.15
N GLU A 229 -16.22 23.98 33.34
CA GLU A 229 -17.28 23.46 32.48
C GLU A 229 -17.16 24.00 31.05
N LYS A 230 -16.84 25.29 30.87
CA LYS A 230 -16.59 25.87 29.54
C LYS A 230 -15.37 25.24 28.88
N GLU A 231 -14.28 25.07 29.61
CA GLU A 231 -13.08 24.39 29.10
C GLU A 231 -13.39 22.95 28.66
N ALA A 232 -14.16 22.21 29.48
CA ALA A 232 -14.57 20.85 29.15
C ALA A 232 -15.43 20.79 27.88
N GLN A 233 -16.35 21.74 27.69
CA GLN A 233 -17.17 21.84 26.47
C GLN A 233 -16.30 22.14 25.24
N GLU A 234 -15.36 23.08 25.33
CA GLU A 234 -14.43 23.37 24.23
C GLU A 234 -13.57 22.16 23.85
N ILE A 235 -13.11 21.40 24.85
CA ILE A 235 -12.34 20.18 24.63
C ILE A 235 -13.21 19.11 23.96
N GLU A 236 -14.46 18.94 24.38
CA GLU A 236 -15.37 17.97 23.77
C GLU A 236 -15.71 18.34 22.31
N GLU A 237 -15.91 19.62 22.00
CA GLU A 237 -16.08 20.06 20.61
C GLU A 237 -14.84 19.78 19.76
N LYS A 238 -13.64 20.05 20.29
CA LYS A 238 -12.36 19.71 19.63
C LYS A 238 -12.25 18.20 19.42
N ARG A 239 -12.62 17.39 20.41
CA ARG A 239 -12.65 15.93 20.32
C ARG A 239 -13.59 15.44 19.22
N ILE A 240 -14.81 15.97 19.13
CA ILE A 240 -15.78 15.61 18.10
C ILE A 240 -15.24 15.95 16.70
N LYS A 241 -14.68 17.16 16.52
CA LYS A 241 -14.05 17.58 15.25
C LYS A 241 -12.88 16.69 14.84
N LEU A 242 -12.03 16.31 15.80
CA LEU A 242 -10.91 15.40 15.54
C LEU A 242 -11.37 13.98 15.23
N THR A 243 -12.43 13.51 15.88
CA THR A 243 -12.99 12.17 15.66
C THR A 243 -13.59 12.06 14.27
N SER A 244 -14.38 13.04 13.82
CA SER A 244 -14.91 13.04 12.45
C SER A 244 -13.80 13.12 11.40
N ARG A 245 -12.76 13.95 11.64
CA ARG A 245 -11.59 13.99 10.76
C ARG A 245 -10.88 12.64 10.70
N ARG A 246 -10.68 11.96 11.84
CA ARG A 246 -10.09 10.62 11.89
C ARG A 246 -10.91 9.61 11.08
N GLU A 247 -12.23 9.60 11.22
CA GLU A 247 -13.10 8.71 10.45
C GLU A 247 -12.96 8.93 8.94
N THR A 248 -12.92 10.19 8.49
CA THR A 248 -12.68 10.49 7.06
C THR A 248 -11.32 9.99 6.58
N LEU A 249 -10.27 10.11 7.40
CA LEU A 249 -8.94 9.64 7.06
C LEU A 249 -8.85 8.10 7.07
N GLU A 250 -9.55 7.42 7.98
CA GLU A 250 -9.63 5.95 7.96
C GLU A 250 -10.39 5.43 6.73
N ALA A 251 -11.47 6.12 6.32
CA ALA A 251 -12.16 5.82 5.07
C ALA A 251 -11.23 6.00 3.84
N GLN A 252 -10.44 7.07 3.81
CA GLN A 252 -9.46 7.28 2.74
C GLN A 252 -8.35 6.22 2.75
N LYS A 253 -7.83 5.88 3.94
CA LYS A 253 -6.81 4.83 4.10
C LYS A 253 -7.32 3.47 3.60
N THR A 254 -8.56 3.11 3.92
CA THR A 254 -9.14 1.83 3.49
C THR A 254 -9.39 1.81 1.98
N ALA A 255 -9.86 2.91 1.38
CA ALA A 255 -9.99 3.04 -0.08
C ALA A 255 -8.64 2.89 -0.79
N LEU A 256 -7.60 3.59 -0.32
CA LEU A 256 -6.25 3.47 -0.87
C LEU A 256 -5.69 2.05 -0.72
N ALA A 257 -5.95 1.38 0.41
CA ALA A 257 -5.52 -0.01 0.60
C ALA A 257 -6.21 -0.96 -0.39
N GLN A 258 -7.49 -0.75 -0.69
CA GLN A 258 -8.19 -1.51 -1.72
C GLN A 258 -7.58 -1.29 -3.10
N ASP A 259 -7.22 -0.05 -3.44
CA ASP A 259 -6.60 0.27 -4.73
C ASP A 259 -5.20 -0.33 -4.85
N VAL A 260 -4.39 -0.30 -3.78
CA VAL A 260 -3.09 -1.01 -3.74
C VAL A 260 -3.28 -2.50 -4.03
N ASN A 261 -4.28 -3.15 -3.43
CA ASN A 261 -4.55 -4.57 -3.68
C ASN A 261 -4.99 -4.81 -5.14
N LYS A 262 -5.76 -3.91 -5.75
CA LYS A 262 -6.09 -3.98 -7.18
C LYS A 262 -4.86 -3.82 -8.05
N PHE A 263 -3.95 -2.89 -7.73
CA PHE A 263 -2.70 -2.73 -8.47
C PHE A 263 -1.80 -3.95 -8.33
N GLN A 264 -1.72 -4.55 -7.14
CA GLN A 264 -0.97 -5.79 -6.93
C GLN A 264 -1.52 -6.93 -7.79
N SER A 265 -2.84 -7.12 -7.85
CA SER A 265 -3.42 -8.16 -8.70
C SER A 265 -3.15 -7.91 -10.19
N VAL A 266 -3.22 -6.66 -10.64
CA VAL A 266 -2.84 -6.29 -12.02
C VAL A 266 -1.37 -6.61 -12.27
N VAL A 267 -0.46 -6.22 -11.36
CA VAL A 267 0.97 -6.52 -11.47
C VAL A 267 1.22 -8.02 -11.53
N GLU A 268 0.54 -8.84 -10.72
CA GLU A 268 0.65 -10.30 -10.77
C GLU A 268 0.18 -10.87 -12.13
N THR A 269 -0.94 -10.38 -12.66
CA THR A 269 -1.42 -10.81 -13.99
C THR A 269 -0.48 -10.42 -15.11
N TRP A 270 0.18 -9.26 -15.03
CA TRP A 270 1.17 -8.86 -16.02
C TRP A 270 2.49 -9.59 -15.85
N SER A 271 2.94 -9.81 -14.62
CA SER A 271 4.15 -10.60 -14.32
C SER A 271 4.03 -12.02 -14.86
N THR A 272 2.87 -12.67 -14.66
CA THR A 272 2.60 -14.00 -15.23
C THR A 272 2.58 -13.99 -16.76
N LYS A 273 1.95 -13.00 -17.40
CA LYS A 273 1.99 -12.83 -18.87
C LYS A 273 3.40 -12.62 -19.40
N VAL A 274 4.21 -11.80 -18.71
CA VAL A 274 5.62 -11.56 -19.07
C VAL A 274 6.40 -12.86 -19.00
N SER A 275 6.29 -13.60 -17.89
CA SER A 275 6.96 -14.89 -17.72
C SER A 275 6.57 -15.90 -18.81
N GLN A 276 5.27 -15.99 -19.17
CA GLN A 276 4.80 -16.84 -20.27
C GLN A 276 5.40 -16.44 -21.62
N LYS A 277 5.54 -15.14 -21.90
CA LYS A 277 6.14 -14.65 -23.14
C LYS A 277 7.65 -14.88 -23.16
N GLU A 278 8.33 -14.71 -22.03
CA GLU A 278 9.76 -15.03 -21.88
C GLU A 278 10.03 -16.51 -22.12
N GLU A 279 9.20 -17.40 -21.57
CA GLU A 279 9.30 -18.85 -21.82
C GLU A 279 9.06 -19.19 -23.30
N ALA A 280 8.04 -18.59 -23.93
CA ALA A 280 7.78 -18.78 -25.35
C ALA A 280 8.96 -18.32 -26.23
N VAL A 281 9.56 -17.16 -25.92
CA VAL A 281 10.76 -16.67 -26.62
C VAL A 281 11.95 -17.61 -26.40
N ALA A 282 12.13 -18.12 -25.18
CA ALA A 282 13.19 -19.07 -24.88
C ALA A 282 13.04 -20.39 -25.67
N ASN A 283 11.80 -20.89 -25.82
CA ASN A 283 11.52 -22.07 -26.62
C ASN A 283 11.75 -21.83 -28.11
N LEU A 284 11.28 -20.70 -28.66
CA LEU A 284 11.53 -20.32 -30.05
C LEU A 284 13.03 -20.15 -30.35
N ARG A 285 13.81 -19.62 -29.41
CA ARG A 285 15.28 -19.54 -29.55
C ARG A 285 15.91 -20.93 -29.63
N LYS A 286 15.52 -21.87 -28.77
CA LYS A 286 16.00 -23.26 -28.81
C LYS A 286 15.65 -23.93 -30.15
N GLU A 287 14.43 -23.72 -30.65
CA GLU A 287 14.01 -24.24 -31.95
C GLU A 287 14.82 -23.63 -33.10
N LEU A 288 15.05 -22.31 -33.05
CA LEU A 288 15.88 -21.61 -34.04
C LEU A 288 17.32 -22.15 -34.05
N ASP A 289 17.92 -22.34 -32.88
CA ASP A 289 19.26 -22.90 -32.74
C ASP A 289 19.33 -24.33 -33.28
N ALA A 290 18.33 -25.17 -32.98
CA ALA A 290 18.23 -26.52 -33.53
C ALA A 290 18.12 -26.51 -35.06
N LYS A 291 17.28 -25.64 -35.62
CA LYS A 291 17.15 -25.48 -37.09
C LYS A 291 18.42 -24.96 -37.73
N ALA A 292 19.15 -24.06 -37.08
CA ALA A 292 20.43 -23.57 -37.55
C ALA A 292 21.49 -24.68 -37.58
N MET A 293 21.54 -25.53 -36.54
CA MET A 293 22.42 -26.70 -36.52
C MET A 293 22.06 -27.72 -37.61
N ASP A 294 20.77 -28.00 -37.82
CA ASP A 294 20.31 -28.87 -38.90
C ASP A 294 20.68 -28.31 -40.29
N ALA A 295 20.49 -27.01 -40.50
CA ALA A 295 20.86 -26.34 -41.75
C ALA A 295 22.38 -26.40 -42.00
N GLN A 296 23.20 -26.21 -40.96
CA GLN A 296 24.65 -26.35 -41.06
C GLN A 296 25.06 -27.79 -41.39
N ARG A 297 24.42 -28.80 -40.79
CA ARG A 297 24.66 -30.22 -41.10
C ARG A 297 24.31 -30.53 -42.56
N LEU A 298 23.14 -30.09 -43.03
CA LEU A 298 22.71 -30.29 -44.41
C LEU A 298 23.63 -29.58 -45.42
N ALA A 299 24.11 -28.38 -45.08
CA ALA A 299 25.08 -27.67 -45.90
C ALA A 299 26.41 -28.44 -46.02
N ALA A 300 26.91 -28.99 -44.91
CA ALA A 300 28.12 -29.83 -44.91
C ALA A 300 27.91 -31.11 -45.74
N GLU A 301 26.77 -31.80 -45.59
CA GLU A 301 26.43 -32.98 -46.37
C GLU A 301 26.33 -32.68 -47.88
N ASN A 302 25.66 -31.58 -48.26
CA ASN A 302 25.60 -31.12 -49.64
C ASN A 302 26.97 -30.81 -50.21
N GLN A 303 27.85 -30.19 -49.42
CA GLN A 303 29.23 -29.93 -49.84
C GLN A 303 29.99 -31.25 -50.08
N ASP A 304 29.81 -32.25 -49.23
CA ASP A 304 30.45 -33.56 -49.39
C ASP A 304 29.88 -34.35 -50.56
N LEU A 305 28.57 -34.29 -50.79
CA LEU A 305 27.94 -34.84 -52.00
C LEU A 305 28.46 -34.15 -53.26
N SER A 306 28.58 -32.82 -53.25
CA SER A 306 29.18 -32.06 -54.36
C SER A 306 30.62 -32.49 -54.63
N LYS A 307 31.45 -32.65 -53.59
CA LYS A 307 32.81 -33.19 -53.74
C LYS A 307 32.81 -34.60 -54.34
N LYS A 308 31.90 -35.48 -53.90
CA LYS A 308 31.76 -36.84 -54.46
C LYS A 308 31.36 -36.81 -55.93
N VAL A 309 30.41 -35.97 -56.31
CA VAL A 309 29.98 -35.79 -57.71
C VAL A 309 31.14 -35.25 -58.57
N VAL A 310 31.91 -34.28 -58.07
CA VAL A 310 33.08 -33.76 -58.79
C VAL A 310 34.21 -34.80 -58.89
N ALA A 311 34.41 -35.61 -57.85
CA ALA A 311 35.41 -36.67 -57.83
C ALA A 311 35.03 -37.88 -58.70
N GLN A 312 33.75 -38.10 -58.96
CA GLN A 312 33.32 -39.04 -59.98
C GLN A 312 33.83 -38.53 -61.33
N ALA A 313 34.85 -39.19 -61.87
CA ALA A 313 35.35 -38.89 -63.19
C ALA A 313 34.23 -39.16 -64.21
N VAL A 314 33.61 -38.09 -64.70
CA VAL A 314 32.66 -38.17 -65.80
C VAL A 314 33.41 -38.75 -66.99
N ASN A 315 33.17 -40.02 -67.28
CA ASN A 315 33.82 -40.72 -68.38
C ASN A 315 33.30 -40.07 -69.66
N VAL A 316 34.13 -39.26 -70.31
CA VAL A 316 33.79 -38.58 -71.58
C VAL A 316 33.27 -39.59 -72.61
N ARG A 317 33.71 -40.85 -72.54
CA ARG A 317 33.19 -41.92 -73.39
C ARG A 317 31.73 -42.31 -73.11
N ASP A 318 31.27 -42.17 -71.86
CA ASP A 318 29.88 -42.40 -71.49
C ASP A 318 29.00 -41.22 -71.89
N ILE A 319 29.49 -39.96 -71.78
CA ILE A 319 28.80 -38.80 -72.38
C ILE A 319 28.71 -38.98 -73.89
N ASP A 320 29.83 -39.26 -74.57
CA ASP A 320 29.84 -39.47 -76.02
C ASP A 320 28.97 -40.67 -76.45
N ARG A 321 28.83 -41.70 -75.59
CA ARG A 321 27.91 -42.83 -75.86
C ARG A 321 26.46 -42.35 -75.77
N ILE A 322 26.12 -41.62 -74.73
CA ILE A 322 24.77 -41.07 -74.54
C ILE A 322 24.44 -40.07 -75.65
N ASP A 323 25.35 -39.19 -76.03
CA ASP A 323 25.15 -38.23 -77.11
C ASP A 323 24.96 -38.94 -78.47
N ARG A 324 25.71 -40.02 -78.74
CA ARG A 324 25.48 -40.85 -79.93
C ARG A 324 24.13 -41.57 -79.89
N GLU A 325 23.74 -42.11 -78.74
CA GLU A 325 22.44 -42.75 -78.56
C GLU A 325 21.29 -41.73 -78.74
N ILE A 326 21.44 -40.52 -78.23
CA ILE A 326 20.51 -39.40 -78.44
C ILE A 326 20.44 -39.06 -79.92
N GLN A 327 21.57 -38.87 -80.60
CA GLN A 327 21.60 -38.56 -82.03
C GLN A 327 21.00 -39.69 -82.89
N LEU A 328 21.20 -40.95 -82.52
CA LEU A 328 20.56 -42.08 -83.20
C LEU A 328 19.04 -42.05 -83.02
N LEU A 329 18.56 -41.82 -81.80
CA LEU A 329 17.13 -41.67 -81.53
C LEU A 329 16.52 -40.47 -82.27
N GLU A 330 17.22 -39.34 -82.33
CA GLU A 330 16.79 -38.16 -83.08
C GLU A 330 16.72 -38.45 -84.59
N ASN A 331 17.70 -39.15 -85.15
CA ASN A 331 17.69 -39.57 -86.56
C ASN A 331 16.56 -40.56 -86.86
N ASP A 332 16.32 -41.52 -85.97
CA ASP A 332 15.22 -42.48 -86.10
C ASP A 332 13.86 -41.77 -86.00
N ILE A 333 13.71 -40.81 -85.09
CA ILE A 333 12.51 -39.96 -85.01
C ILE A 333 12.33 -39.17 -86.32
N ALA A 334 13.37 -38.51 -86.82
CA ALA A 334 13.29 -37.75 -88.06
C ALA A 334 12.97 -38.64 -89.28
N LYS A 335 13.53 -39.85 -89.33
CA LYS A 335 13.22 -40.85 -90.36
C LYS A 335 11.76 -41.29 -90.27
N LEU A 336 11.27 -41.63 -89.08
CA LEU A 336 9.88 -42.03 -88.85
C LEU A 336 8.91 -40.88 -89.17
N GLN A 337 9.28 -39.63 -88.86
CA GLN A 337 8.51 -38.44 -89.23
C GLN A 337 8.46 -38.24 -90.74
N ASN A 338 9.57 -38.40 -91.46
CA ASN A 338 9.60 -38.32 -92.92
C ASN A 338 8.80 -39.45 -93.56
N GLU A 339 8.94 -40.69 -93.06
CA GLU A 339 8.13 -41.82 -93.52
C GLU A 339 6.64 -41.55 -93.28
N SER A 340 6.28 -41.03 -92.11
CA SER A 340 4.90 -40.59 -91.81
C SER A 340 4.40 -39.53 -92.79
N ALA A 341 5.19 -38.48 -93.06
CA ALA A 341 4.81 -37.43 -94.01
C ALA A 341 4.61 -37.99 -95.43
N THR A 342 5.52 -38.85 -95.90
CA THR A 342 5.35 -39.48 -97.22
C THR A 342 4.15 -40.43 -97.30
N LEU A 343 3.78 -41.08 -96.19
CA LEU A 343 2.58 -41.90 -96.11
C LEU A 343 1.31 -41.04 -96.07
N GLU A 344 1.38 -39.90 -95.40
CA GLU A 344 0.31 -38.91 -95.37
C GLU A 344 0.06 -38.31 -96.76
N ASP A 345 1.10 -37.91 -97.48
CA ASP A 345 1.00 -37.43 -98.88
C ASP A 345 0.37 -38.49 -99.80
N LYS A 346 0.79 -39.76 -99.68
CA LYS A 346 0.16 -40.87 -100.41
C LYS A 346 -1.31 -41.07 -100.01
N GLY A 347 -1.64 -40.84 -98.73
CA GLY A 347 -3.00 -40.84 -98.24
C GLY A 347 -3.84 -39.77 -98.92
N TRP A 348 -3.33 -38.53 -98.99
CA TRP A 348 -3.98 -37.42 -99.67
C TRP A 348 -4.16 -37.67 -101.18
N GLU A 349 -3.16 -38.24 -101.86
CA GLU A 349 -3.27 -38.62 -103.28
C GLU A 349 -4.34 -39.70 -103.51
N LEU A 350 -4.39 -40.73 -102.66
CA LEU A 350 -5.40 -41.79 -102.75
C LEU A 350 -6.80 -41.25 -102.46
N ASP A 351 -6.95 -40.37 -101.47
CA ASP A 351 -8.24 -39.73 -101.16
C ASP A 351 -8.71 -38.84 -102.33
N ALA A 352 -7.82 -38.08 -102.96
CA ALA A 352 -8.14 -37.30 -104.15
C ALA A 352 -8.56 -38.18 -105.35
N ALA A 353 -7.87 -39.30 -105.56
CA ALA A 353 -8.23 -40.29 -106.57
C ALA A 353 -9.58 -40.97 -106.26
N LEU A 354 -9.87 -41.20 -104.98
CA LEU A 354 -11.13 -41.79 -104.52
C LEU A 354 -12.30 -40.82 -104.73
N VAL A 355 -12.13 -39.53 -104.39
CA VAL A 355 -13.13 -38.47 -104.64
C VAL A 355 -13.45 -38.35 -106.14
N THR A 356 -12.44 -38.31 -107.01
CA THR A 356 -12.66 -38.25 -108.46
C THR A 356 -13.39 -39.49 -108.99
N LYS A 357 -13.09 -40.69 -108.45
CA LYS A 357 -13.83 -41.92 -108.78
C LYS A 357 -15.27 -41.92 -108.25
N PHE A 358 -15.53 -41.33 -107.08
CA PHE A 358 -16.91 -41.12 -106.58
C PHE A 358 -17.70 -40.21 -107.51
N GLU A 359 -17.12 -39.09 -107.96
CA GLU A 359 -17.78 -38.20 -108.91
C GLU A 359 -18.10 -38.90 -110.25
N GLU A 360 -17.21 -39.76 -110.74
CA GLU A 360 -17.49 -40.58 -111.94
C GLU A 360 -18.64 -41.57 -111.71
N LEU A 361 -18.69 -42.23 -110.55
CA LEU A 361 -19.77 -43.15 -110.18
C LEU A 361 -21.09 -42.42 -109.96
N ASP A 362 -21.09 -41.25 -109.34
CA ASP A 362 -22.28 -40.39 -109.21
C ASP A 362 -22.80 -39.96 -110.58
N ARG A 363 -21.93 -39.57 -111.52
CA ARG A 363 -22.33 -39.29 -112.91
C ARG A 363 -22.95 -40.51 -113.61
N ILE A 364 -22.54 -41.73 -113.26
CA ILE A 364 -23.12 -42.97 -113.80
C ILE A 364 -24.46 -43.28 -113.13
N VAL A 365 -24.57 -43.11 -111.81
CA VAL A 365 -25.83 -43.26 -111.05
C VAL A 365 -26.86 -42.25 -111.53
N ASP A 366 -26.47 -41.01 -111.79
CA ASP A 366 -27.34 -39.98 -112.39
C ASP A 366 -27.83 -40.39 -113.79
N LYS A 367 -26.98 -41.01 -114.61
CA LYS A 367 -27.40 -41.57 -115.91
C LYS A 367 -28.38 -42.74 -115.76
N CYS A 368 -28.18 -43.63 -114.78
CA CYS A 368 -29.09 -44.72 -114.46
C CYS A 368 -30.44 -44.22 -113.91
N ASN A 369 -30.42 -43.20 -113.05
CA ASN A 369 -31.62 -42.56 -112.49
C ASN A 369 -32.38 -41.76 -113.57
N GLN A 370 -31.68 -41.12 -114.51
CA GLN A 370 -32.29 -40.49 -115.68
C GLN A 370 -32.91 -41.52 -116.65
N ALA A 371 -32.34 -42.73 -116.77
CA ALA A 371 -32.94 -43.84 -117.50
C ALA A 371 -34.18 -44.40 -116.80
N LEU A 372 -34.16 -44.57 -115.47
CA LEU A 372 -35.31 -44.96 -114.65
C LEU A 372 -36.47 -43.94 -114.73
N LYS A 373 -36.15 -42.64 -114.71
CA LYS A 373 -37.12 -41.55 -114.86
C LYS A 373 -37.68 -41.45 -116.30
N LYS A 374 -36.95 -41.93 -117.31
CA LYS A 374 -37.45 -42.11 -118.70
C LYS A 374 -38.39 -43.31 -118.83
N HIS A 375 -38.25 -44.35 -118.01
CA HIS A 375 -39.13 -45.52 -118.00
C HIS A 375 -40.42 -45.33 -117.18
N SER A 376 -40.49 -44.32 -116.30
CA SER A 376 -41.72 -43.96 -115.55
C SER A 376 -42.67 -43.00 -116.29
N CYS A 377 -42.34 -42.57 -117.52
CA CYS A 377 -43.10 -41.57 -118.28
C CYS A 377 -43.70 -42.10 -119.61
N LEU A 378 -43.90 -43.41 -119.75
CA LEU A 378 -44.52 -44.04 -120.93
C LEU A 378 -45.52 -45.14 -120.55
N ARG A 379 -46.60 -44.83 -119.81
CA ARG A 379 -47.89 -45.54 -119.88
C ARG A 379 -48.96 -44.83 -119.02
N GLU A 380 -49.37 -43.63 -119.42
CA GLU A 380 -50.73 -43.12 -119.16
C GLU A 380 -50.98 -41.98 -120.16
N SER A 381 -51.22 -42.38 -121.41
CA SER A 381 -52.03 -41.59 -122.33
C SER A 381 -53.31 -42.37 -122.60
N SER A 382 -54.37 -41.83 -122.01
CA SER A 382 -55.68 -41.66 -122.64
C SER A 382 -56.75 -42.71 -122.38
N ILE A 383 -57.94 -42.16 -122.12
CA ILE A 383 -59.31 -42.69 -122.26
C ILE A 383 -59.87 -43.27 -120.97
N ASP A 384 -61.04 -42.88 -120.47
CA ASP A 384 -61.95 -41.74 -120.63
C ASP A 384 -63.02 -42.01 -119.55
N ASP A 385 -63.64 -40.93 -119.06
CA ASP A 385 -65.05 -40.81 -118.69
C ASP A 385 -65.77 -41.95 -117.92
N VAL A 386 -66.30 -41.61 -116.75
CA VAL A 386 -67.75 -41.42 -116.51
C VAL A 386 -68.01 -41.58 -115.00
N GLU A 387 -68.35 -40.44 -114.41
CA GLU A 387 -69.42 -40.15 -113.45
C GLU A 387 -69.97 -41.21 -112.46
N VAL A 388 -70.38 -40.65 -111.31
CA VAL A 388 -71.53 -41.01 -110.46
C VAL A 388 -71.22 -41.73 -109.14
N GLU A 389 -71.27 -40.88 -108.10
CA GLU A 389 -71.91 -41.05 -106.80
C GLU A 389 -71.32 -41.91 -105.66
N ASP A 390 -71.24 -41.19 -104.54
CA ASP A 390 -71.71 -41.56 -103.20
C ASP A 390 -70.72 -42.18 -102.20
N ALA A 391 -70.81 -41.59 -101.00
CA ALA A 391 -70.43 -42.05 -99.68
C ALA A 391 -69.06 -42.72 -99.46
N GLY A 392 -68.18 -41.96 -98.79
CA GLY A 392 -67.80 -42.37 -97.43
C GLY A 392 -66.42 -43.01 -97.22
N ARG A 393 -65.59 -42.24 -96.50
CA ARG A 393 -64.59 -42.66 -95.50
C ARG A 393 -63.27 -43.30 -95.98
N ASP A 394 -62.26 -42.43 -95.95
CA ASP A 394 -61.20 -42.38 -94.92
C ASP A 394 -60.16 -43.51 -94.83
N LEU A 395 -58.92 -43.03 -94.64
CA LEU A 395 -57.72 -43.69 -94.11
C LEU A 395 -57.01 -44.76 -94.97
N THR A 396 -55.84 -44.42 -95.53
CA THR A 396 -54.53 -44.61 -94.85
C THR A 396 -53.32 -44.38 -95.77
N LEU A 397 -52.42 -43.52 -95.27
CA LEU A 397 -50.95 -43.64 -95.27
C LEU A 397 -50.28 -44.16 -96.55
N LYS A 398 -49.80 -43.19 -97.35
CA LYS A 398 -48.77 -43.37 -98.38
C LYS A 398 -47.44 -43.84 -97.77
N PRO A 399 -46.80 -44.88 -98.32
CA PRO A 399 -45.35 -44.98 -98.37
C PRO A 399 -44.89 -44.73 -99.82
N SER A 400 -44.49 -43.50 -100.11
CA SER A 400 -43.63 -43.22 -101.29
C SER A 400 -42.24 -43.78 -100.99
N ILE A 401 -42.01 -45.03 -101.39
CA ILE A 401 -40.67 -45.61 -101.44
C ILE A 401 -40.15 -45.31 -102.85
N ASP A 402 -39.42 -44.21 -102.96
CA ASP A 402 -38.61 -43.89 -104.14
C ASP A 402 -37.34 -44.74 -104.10
N PHE A 403 -37.16 -45.66 -105.05
CA PHE A 403 -35.90 -46.38 -105.22
C PHE A 403 -34.84 -45.42 -105.80
N GLN A 404 -33.82 -45.09 -105.00
CA GLN A 404 -32.64 -44.33 -105.41
C GLN A 404 -31.39 -45.20 -105.22
N TYR A 405 -30.58 -45.37 -106.26
CA TYR A 405 -29.24 -45.96 -106.12
C TYR A 405 -28.42 -45.07 -105.17
N SER A 406 -27.95 -45.63 -104.05
CA SER A 406 -27.00 -44.98 -103.13
C SER A 406 -25.72 -45.81 -103.09
N LEU A 407 -24.61 -45.19 -103.50
CA LEU A 407 -23.29 -45.81 -103.47
C LEU A 407 -22.79 -45.85 -102.01
N ASN A 408 -22.32 -47.02 -101.56
CA ASN A 408 -21.64 -47.15 -100.28
C ASN A 408 -20.13 -47.00 -100.49
N ALA A 409 -19.55 -45.95 -99.91
CA ALA A 409 -18.21 -45.48 -100.24
C ALA A 409 -17.03 -46.31 -99.66
N LYS A 410 -17.26 -47.52 -99.13
CA LYS A 410 -16.23 -48.31 -98.41
C LYS A 410 -16.07 -49.78 -98.88
N GLY A 411 -16.32 -50.10 -100.15
CA GLY A 411 -16.13 -51.47 -100.71
C GLY A 411 -14.84 -51.62 -101.51
N SER A 412 -14.14 -52.76 -101.43
CA SER A 412 -12.79 -52.96 -102.05
C SER A 412 -12.69 -54.12 -103.07
N SER A 413 -13.80 -54.57 -103.68
CA SER A 413 -13.80 -55.56 -104.79
C SER A 413 -15.08 -55.51 -105.64
N PRO A 414 -15.07 -55.88 -106.94
CA PRO A 414 -16.25 -55.85 -107.82
C PRO A 414 -17.49 -56.62 -107.33
N ALA A 415 -17.34 -57.55 -106.38
CA ALA A 415 -18.46 -58.25 -105.74
C ALA A 415 -19.06 -57.54 -104.50
N GLU A 416 -18.39 -56.52 -103.96
CA GLU A 416 -18.91 -55.63 -102.89
C GLU A 416 -19.55 -54.36 -103.44
N LEU A 417 -19.37 -54.08 -104.74
CA LEU A 417 -20.13 -53.06 -105.46
C LEU A 417 -21.46 -53.61 -106.03
N LEU A 418 -21.57 -54.93 -106.22
CA LEU A 418 -22.76 -55.63 -106.74
C LEU A 418 -23.29 -56.77 -105.85
N GLY A 419 -22.84 -56.82 -104.59
CA GLY A 419 -23.46 -57.59 -103.52
C GLY A 419 -23.65 -59.09 -103.77
N PHE A 420 -22.63 -59.91 -103.51
CA PHE A 420 -22.80 -61.28 -102.97
C PHE A 420 -21.51 -61.68 -102.22
N SER A 421 -21.51 -62.26 -101.01
CA SER A 421 -22.46 -63.16 -100.36
C SER A 421 -22.76 -62.77 -98.90
N TYR A 422 -24.00 -62.34 -98.63
CA TYR A 422 -24.53 -61.92 -97.32
C TYR A 422 -24.22 -62.86 -96.14
N LYS A 423 -24.16 -64.18 -96.37
CA LYS A 423 -24.11 -65.17 -95.28
C LYS A 423 -22.72 -65.49 -94.73
N THR A 424 -21.65 -65.42 -95.53
CA THR A 424 -20.38 -66.07 -95.21
C THR A 424 -19.23 -65.13 -94.84
N LYS A 425 -19.27 -63.85 -95.26
CA LYS A 425 -18.21 -62.87 -94.93
C LYS A 425 -18.75 -61.58 -94.28
N LEU A 426 -19.84 -61.02 -94.79
CA LEU A 426 -20.41 -59.76 -94.26
C LEU A 426 -21.06 -59.92 -92.87
N LYS A 427 -21.83 -61.01 -92.65
CA LYS A 427 -22.49 -61.29 -91.37
C LYS A 427 -21.54 -61.44 -90.16
N PRO A 428 -20.41 -62.16 -90.24
CA PRO A 428 -19.47 -62.23 -89.12
C PRO A 428 -18.72 -60.91 -88.87
N VAL A 429 -18.36 -60.14 -89.91
CA VAL A 429 -17.68 -58.84 -89.75
C VAL A 429 -18.63 -57.76 -89.23
N LEU A 430 -19.88 -57.71 -89.71
CA LEU A 430 -20.93 -56.83 -89.16
C LEU A 430 -21.28 -57.21 -87.72
N LYS A 431 -21.31 -58.51 -87.37
CA LYS A 431 -21.46 -58.93 -85.98
C LYS A 431 -20.28 -58.49 -85.14
N ALA A 432 -19.04 -58.66 -85.59
CA ALA A 432 -17.86 -58.21 -84.85
C ALA A 432 -17.86 -56.68 -84.63
N TYR A 433 -18.20 -55.89 -85.66
CA TYR A 433 -18.27 -54.43 -85.56
C TYR A 433 -19.46 -53.95 -84.70
N ALA A 434 -20.61 -54.62 -84.79
CA ALA A 434 -21.75 -54.34 -83.92
C ALA A 434 -21.46 -54.71 -82.46
N GLU A 435 -20.76 -55.81 -82.20
CA GLU A 435 -20.32 -56.19 -80.85
C GLU A 435 -19.24 -55.25 -80.30
N GLU A 436 -18.32 -54.75 -81.14
CA GLU A 436 -17.34 -53.74 -80.72
C GLU A 436 -18.00 -52.38 -80.45
N THR A 437 -18.95 -51.96 -81.29
CA THR A 437 -19.74 -50.74 -81.05
C THR A 437 -20.57 -50.86 -79.77
N LYS A 438 -21.13 -52.05 -79.49
CA LYS A 438 -21.81 -52.36 -78.22
C LYS A 438 -20.85 -52.37 -77.03
N ARG A 439 -19.61 -52.88 -77.17
CA ARG A 439 -18.61 -52.82 -76.10
C ARG A 439 -18.23 -51.38 -75.77
N ILE A 440 -17.95 -50.57 -76.78
CA ILE A 440 -17.57 -49.16 -76.59
C ILE A 440 -18.74 -48.38 -75.97
N SER A 441 -19.97 -48.60 -76.45
CA SER A 441 -21.14 -47.93 -75.87
C SER A 441 -21.43 -48.42 -74.45
N ALA A 442 -21.30 -49.71 -74.17
CA ALA A 442 -21.42 -50.26 -72.81
C ALA A 442 -20.34 -49.69 -71.88
N SER A 443 -19.08 -49.62 -72.32
CA SER A 443 -17.98 -49.02 -71.54
C SER A 443 -18.24 -47.54 -71.23
N LYS A 444 -18.70 -46.76 -72.21
CA LYS A 444 -19.04 -45.35 -71.98
C LYS A 444 -20.28 -45.17 -71.09
N ILE A 445 -21.25 -46.08 -71.18
CA ILE A 445 -22.40 -46.09 -70.28
C ILE A 445 -21.94 -46.43 -68.86
N ASP A 446 -21.06 -47.42 -68.67
CA ASP A 446 -20.50 -47.78 -67.37
C ASP A 446 -19.67 -46.64 -66.76
N GLU A 447 -18.84 -45.95 -67.56
CA GLU A 447 -18.13 -44.74 -67.14
C GLU A 447 -19.09 -43.63 -66.71
N SER A 448 -20.15 -43.36 -67.50
CA SER A 448 -21.14 -42.32 -67.16
C SER A 448 -21.95 -42.69 -65.91
N VAL A 449 -22.29 -43.96 -65.72
CA VAL A 449 -22.93 -44.47 -64.50
C VAL A 449 -21.98 -44.35 -63.30
N ASN A 450 -20.69 -44.59 -63.48
CA ASN A 450 -19.70 -44.44 -62.41
C ASN A 450 -19.53 -42.97 -61.99
N LEU A 451 -19.43 -42.05 -62.96
CA LEU A 451 -19.42 -40.61 -62.70
C LEU A 451 -20.72 -40.14 -62.03
N GLN A 452 -21.87 -40.68 -62.46
CA GLN A 452 -23.16 -40.36 -61.84
C GLN A 452 -23.29 -40.90 -60.41
N LYS A 453 -22.64 -42.03 -60.09
CA LYS A 453 -22.54 -42.55 -58.72
C LYS A 453 -21.64 -41.70 -57.81
N GLN A 454 -20.59 -41.07 -58.37
CA GLN A 454 -19.68 -40.19 -57.61
C GLN A 454 -20.25 -38.79 -57.36
N LEU A 455 -21.17 -38.32 -58.22
CA LEU A 455 -21.82 -37.01 -58.10
C LEU A 455 -22.44 -36.72 -56.71
N PRO A 456 -23.25 -37.59 -56.09
CA PRO A 456 -23.86 -37.31 -54.78
C PRO A 456 -22.83 -37.17 -53.65
N GLU A 457 -21.73 -37.92 -53.70
CA GLU A 457 -20.65 -37.81 -52.71
C GLU A 457 -19.93 -36.46 -52.82
N ASN A 458 -19.63 -36.03 -54.04
CA ASN A 458 -19.05 -34.71 -54.29
C ASN A 458 -19.99 -33.56 -53.88
N VAL A 459 -21.30 -33.70 -54.11
CA VAL A 459 -22.31 -32.73 -53.65
C VAL A 459 -22.34 -32.66 -52.13
N LYS A 460 -22.28 -33.80 -51.43
CA LYS A 460 -22.22 -33.84 -49.97
C LYS A 460 -20.97 -33.14 -49.43
N ILE A 461 -19.80 -33.40 -50.01
CA ILE A 461 -18.54 -32.74 -49.63
C ILE A 461 -18.62 -31.22 -49.87
N LEU A 462 -19.24 -30.78 -50.98
CA LEU A 462 -19.43 -29.36 -51.25
C LEU A 462 -20.35 -28.68 -50.23
N GLU A 463 -21.44 -29.32 -49.83
CA GLU A 463 -22.35 -28.77 -48.82
C GLU A 463 -21.68 -28.71 -47.44
N GLU A 464 -20.90 -29.72 -47.06
CA GLU A 464 -20.09 -29.70 -45.82
C GLU A 464 -19.06 -28.56 -45.84
N LYS A 465 -18.34 -28.37 -46.95
CA LYS A 465 -17.40 -27.25 -47.10
C LYS A 465 -18.11 -25.89 -47.03
N LYS A 466 -19.28 -25.77 -47.65
CA LYS A 466 -20.09 -24.55 -47.61
C LYS A 466 -20.55 -24.22 -46.20
N ASN A 467 -21.02 -25.22 -45.44
CA ASN A 467 -21.39 -25.03 -44.03
C ASN A 467 -20.19 -24.61 -43.17
N ASN A 468 -19.01 -25.19 -43.40
CA ASN A 468 -17.78 -24.79 -42.72
C ASN A 468 -17.38 -23.35 -43.05
N ILE A 469 -17.50 -22.93 -44.31
CA ILE A 469 -17.24 -21.54 -44.72
C ILE A 469 -18.22 -20.59 -44.01
N SER A 470 -19.52 -20.90 -44.00
CA SER A 470 -20.51 -20.08 -43.26
C SER A 470 -20.16 -19.96 -41.78
N SER A 471 -19.79 -21.07 -41.12
CA SER A 471 -19.39 -21.04 -39.71
C SER A 471 -18.13 -20.21 -39.45
N LEU A 472 -17.15 -20.26 -40.36
CA LEU A 472 -15.95 -19.42 -40.26
C LEU A 472 -16.27 -17.95 -40.49
N GLN A 473 -17.21 -17.66 -41.39
CA GLN A 473 -17.66 -16.30 -41.68
C GLN A 473 -18.39 -15.69 -40.47
N ASP A 474 -19.31 -16.44 -39.84
CA ASP A 474 -19.99 -16.00 -38.61
C ASP A 474 -19.00 -15.69 -37.49
N LYS A 475 -17.95 -16.52 -37.32
CA LYS A 475 -16.88 -16.28 -36.34
C LYS A 475 -16.06 -15.04 -36.67
N ASN A 476 -15.80 -14.79 -37.95
CA ASN A 476 -15.07 -13.60 -38.39
C ASN A 476 -15.89 -12.33 -38.11
N ASP A 477 -17.20 -12.37 -38.37
CA ASP A 477 -18.11 -11.26 -38.09
C ASP A 477 -18.24 -11.00 -36.58
N GLU A 478 -18.30 -12.06 -35.76
CA GLU A 478 -18.28 -11.94 -34.29
C GLU A 478 -16.97 -11.29 -33.81
N MET A 479 -15.83 -11.72 -34.34
CA MET A 479 -14.53 -11.14 -33.99
C MET A 479 -14.40 -9.69 -34.45
N ALA A 480 -14.92 -9.34 -35.62
CA ALA A 480 -14.96 -7.96 -36.11
C ALA A 480 -15.83 -7.07 -35.21
N ALA A 481 -17.00 -7.55 -34.77
CA ALA A 481 -17.85 -6.84 -33.82
C ALA A 481 -17.13 -6.59 -32.47
N ARG A 482 -16.41 -7.59 -31.97
CA ARG A 482 -15.59 -7.46 -30.74
C ARG A 482 -14.45 -6.46 -30.89
N LEU A 483 -13.79 -6.42 -32.05
CA LEU A 483 -12.75 -5.44 -32.33
C LEU A 483 -13.33 -4.02 -32.33
N ASN A 484 -14.47 -3.80 -33.00
CA ASN A 484 -15.14 -2.50 -33.00
C ASN A 484 -15.56 -2.05 -31.60
N THR A 485 -16.05 -2.96 -30.75
CA THR A 485 -16.37 -2.61 -29.35
C THR A 485 -15.14 -2.24 -28.55
N LEU A 486 -14.04 -2.99 -28.70
CA LEU A 486 -12.78 -2.68 -28.01
C LEU A 486 -12.18 -1.36 -28.49
N GLU A 487 -12.28 -1.06 -29.78
CA GLU A 487 -11.82 0.21 -30.34
C GLU A 487 -12.59 1.40 -29.75
N HIS A 488 -13.92 1.29 -29.64
CA HIS A 488 -14.75 2.30 -28.99
C HIS A 488 -14.43 2.44 -27.49
N GLU A 489 -14.17 1.34 -26.78
CA GLU A 489 -13.75 1.38 -25.37
C GLU A 489 -12.39 2.09 -25.20
N ILE A 490 -11.41 1.77 -26.06
CA ILE A 490 -10.09 2.41 -26.06
C ILE A 490 -10.21 3.91 -26.33
N GLU A 491 -11.03 4.31 -27.30
CA GLU A 491 -11.23 5.72 -27.62
C GLU A 491 -11.91 6.48 -26.48
N ASN A 492 -12.93 5.87 -25.86
CA ASN A 492 -13.59 6.44 -24.70
C ASN A 492 -12.63 6.59 -23.51
N ASP A 493 -11.85 5.56 -23.19
CA ASP A 493 -10.85 5.61 -22.11
C ASP A 493 -9.74 6.62 -22.41
N SER A 494 -9.28 6.72 -23.66
CA SER A 494 -8.32 7.74 -24.10
C SER A 494 -8.88 9.15 -23.90
N SER A 495 -10.15 9.37 -24.27
CA SER A 495 -10.81 10.66 -24.08
C SER A 495 -10.94 11.03 -22.60
N ARG A 496 -11.30 10.08 -21.74
CA ARG A 496 -11.41 10.26 -20.28
C ARG A 496 -10.05 10.55 -19.66
N CYS A 497 -9.03 9.78 -20.01
CA CYS A 497 -7.66 10.02 -19.53
C CYS A 497 -7.15 11.41 -19.94
N SER A 498 -7.45 11.86 -21.15
CA SER A 498 -7.12 13.21 -21.62
C SER A 498 -7.85 14.31 -20.83
N THR A 499 -9.14 14.12 -20.52
CA THR A 499 -9.88 15.09 -19.70
C THR A 499 -9.36 15.15 -18.27
N ASP A 500 -9.08 13.99 -17.68
CA ASP A 500 -8.58 13.88 -16.31
C ASP A 500 -7.17 14.48 -16.20
N ALA A 501 -6.30 14.22 -17.18
CA ALA A 501 -4.98 14.84 -17.27
C ALA A 501 -5.05 16.37 -17.35
N ARG A 502 -6.01 16.90 -18.12
CA ARG A 502 -6.24 18.35 -18.21
C ARG A 502 -6.73 18.93 -16.88
N GLN A 503 -7.65 18.24 -16.20
CA GLN A 503 -8.14 18.67 -14.89
C GLN A 503 -7.02 18.68 -13.84
N MET A 504 -6.22 17.62 -13.76
CA MET A 504 -5.08 17.54 -12.85
C MET A 504 -4.06 18.63 -13.12
N LYS A 505 -3.77 18.93 -14.38
CA LYS A 505 -2.88 20.04 -14.76
C LYS A 505 -3.41 21.38 -14.25
N ASN A 506 -4.68 21.69 -14.49
CA ASN A 506 -5.28 22.94 -14.03
C ASN A 506 -5.29 23.04 -12.49
N GLU A 507 -5.51 21.93 -11.78
CA GLU A 507 -5.47 21.92 -10.32
C GLU A 507 -4.04 22.16 -9.79
N LEU A 508 -3.03 21.58 -10.45
CA LEU A 508 -1.62 21.78 -10.12
C LEU A 508 -1.22 23.25 -10.33
N GLU A 509 -1.57 23.85 -11.47
CA GLU A 509 -1.32 25.27 -11.74
C GLU A 509 -2.00 26.17 -10.68
N ARG A 510 -3.23 25.84 -10.27
CA ARG A 510 -3.93 26.57 -9.19
C ARG A 510 -3.21 26.43 -7.84
N LYS A 511 -2.74 25.22 -7.50
CA LYS A 511 -2.01 24.97 -6.26
C LYS A 511 -0.64 25.63 -6.24
N GLU A 512 0.06 25.64 -7.37
CA GLU A 512 1.33 26.35 -7.55
C GLU A 512 1.16 27.85 -7.35
N HIS A 513 0.11 28.45 -7.93
CA HIS A 513 -0.20 29.86 -7.70
C HIS A 513 -0.50 30.16 -6.22
N LEU A 514 -1.29 29.31 -5.55
CA LEU A 514 -1.53 29.47 -4.11
C LEU A 514 -0.26 29.33 -3.28
N LEU A 515 0.62 28.39 -3.63
CA LEU A 515 1.87 28.18 -2.92
C LEU A 515 2.78 29.40 -3.08
N SER A 516 2.85 29.98 -4.28
CA SER A 516 3.58 31.23 -4.52
C SER A 516 3.04 32.41 -3.68
N ILE A 517 1.72 32.51 -3.51
CA ILE A 517 1.12 33.53 -2.63
C ILE A 517 1.55 33.32 -1.18
N VAL A 518 1.45 32.08 -0.67
CA VAL A 518 1.82 31.75 0.72
C VAL A 518 3.32 31.95 0.96
N GLU A 519 4.17 31.61 -0.01
CA GLU A 519 5.61 31.89 0.06
C GLU A 519 5.89 33.39 0.15
N GLN A 520 5.17 34.21 -0.63
CA GLN A 520 5.32 35.65 -0.58
C GLN A 520 4.83 36.24 0.76
N GLU A 521 3.68 35.78 1.27
CA GLU A 521 3.17 36.17 2.59
C GLU A 521 4.15 35.78 3.73
N ALA A 522 4.75 34.59 3.64
CA ALA A 522 5.74 34.14 4.61
C ALA A 522 7.04 34.96 4.54
N ALA A 523 7.49 35.31 3.33
CA ALA A 523 8.66 36.18 3.13
C ALA A 523 8.41 37.59 3.70
N ASP A 524 7.22 38.15 3.46
CA ASP A 524 6.82 39.44 4.00
C ASP A 524 6.72 39.41 5.53
N PHE A 525 6.19 38.32 6.11
CA PHE A 525 6.14 38.14 7.55
C PHE A 525 7.55 38.06 8.17
N LEU A 526 8.47 37.31 7.54
CA LEU A 526 9.85 37.19 7.99
C LEU A 526 10.57 38.53 7.95
N ASN A 527 10.47 39.27 6.83
CA ASN A 527 11.06 40.61 6.70
C ASN A 527 10.52 41.57 7.79
N ASN A 528 9.21 41.55 8.04
CA ASN A 528 8.61 42.36 9.10
C ASN A 528 9.12 41.98 10.50
N ALA A 529 9.29 40.68 10.77
CA ALA A 529 9.81 40.19 12.05
C ALA A 529 11.30 40.56 12.23
N GLU A 530 12.11 40.43 11.17
CA GLU A 530 13.51 40.81 11.17
C GLU A 530 13.69 42.32 11.43
N GLN A 531 12.88 43.15 10.77
CA GLN A 531 12.92 44.59 10.99
C GLN A 531 12.55 44.98 12.43
N ARG A 532 11.52 44.36 13.01
CA ARG A 532 11.16 44.56 14.43
C ARG A 532 12.28 44.15 15.38
N LEU A 533 12.99 43.06 15.07
CA LEU A 533 14.13 42.62 15.86
C LEU A 533 15.26 43.65 15.78
N GLN A 534 15.60 44.14 14.59
CA GLN A 534 16.62 45.17 14.40
C GLN A 534 16.28 46.46 15.16
N ASP A 535 15.02 46.91 15.11
CA ASP A 535 14.56 48.07 15.86
C ASP A 535 14.64 47.87 17.38
N ALA A 536 14.26 46.70 17.89
CA ALA A 536 14.36 46.38 19.31
C ALA A 536 15.84 46.33 19.78
N LEU A 537 16.72 45.77 18.95
CA LEU A 537 18.15 45.68 19.23
C LEU A 537 18.79 47.07 19.25
N ARG A 538 18.42 47.94 18.30
CA ARG A 538 18.83 49.34 18.28
C ARG A 538 18.37 50.08 19.54
N LYS A 539 17.09 49.94 19.91
CA LYS A 539 16.54 50.59 21.10
C LYS A 539 17.22 50.10 22.39
N SER A 540 17.47 48.80 22.52
CA SER A 540 18.22 48.24 23.65
C SER A 540 19.63 48.81 23.71
N ASN A 541 20.33 48.94 22.58
CA ASN A 541 21.65 49.55 22.54
C ASN A 541 21.61 51.03 22.97
N GLU A 542 20.66 51.81 22.43
CA GLU A 542 20.44 53.21 22.82
C GLU A 542 20.19 53.35 24.34
N GLU A 543 19.36 52.47 24.93
CA GLU A 543 19.10 52.43 26.37
C GLU A 543 20.35 52.03 27.19
N THR A 544 21.14 51.06 26.71
CA THR A 544 22.40 50.67 27.39
C THR A 544 23.46 51.77 27.35
N GLU A 545 23.57 52.49 26.23
CA GLU A 545 24.48 53.62 26.08
C GLU A 545 24.05 54.78 26.99
N ALA A 546 22.74 55.09 27.06
CA ALA A 546 22.21 56.10 27.96
C ALA A 546 22.52 55.76 29.44
N CYS A 547 22.27 54.51 29.86
CA CYS A 547 22.59 54.06 31.21
C CYS A 547 24.10 54.13 31.52
N ALA A 548 24.95 53.79 30.53
CA ALA A 548 26.40 53.92 30.68
C ALA A 548 26.83 55.38 30.84
N CYS A 549 26.24 56.31 30.11
CA CYS A 549 26.49 57.75 30.25
C CYS A 549 26.06 58.26 31.64
N GLU A 550 24.86 57.89 32.11
CA GLU A 550 24.38 58.25 33.46
C GLU A 550 25.31 57.72 34.56
N LEU A 551 25.81 56.50 34.43
CA LEU A 551 26.78 55.92 35.36
C LEU A 551 28.12 56.68 35.35
N LEU A 552 28.59 57.11 34.17
CA LEU A 552 29.81 57.91 34.04
C LEU A 552 29.65 59.29 34.70
N GLU A 553 28.52 59.97 34.47
CA GLU A 553 28.22 61.25 35.14
C GLU A 553 28.16 61.10 36.67
N LEU A 554 27.55 60.03 37.16
CA LEU A 554 27.54 59.71 38.59
C LEU A 554 28.96 59.47 39.13
N LEU A 555 29.79 58.71 38.41
CA LEU A 555 31.18 58.48 38.80
C LEU A 555 31.99 59.79 38.84
N GLU A 556 31.80 60.68 37.88
CA GLU A 556 32.42 62.02 37.88
C GLU A 556 31.97 62.82 39.10
N SER A 557 30.68 62.87 39.41
CA SER A 557 30.16 63.60 40.59
C SER A 557 30.71 63.05 41.92
N VAL A 558 30.87 61.71 42.04
CA VAL A 558 31.46 61.07 43.21
C VAL A 558 32.96 61.37 43.30
N ALA A 559 33.67 61.42 42.18
CA ALA A 559 35.08 61.80 42.13
C ALA A 559 35.26 63.27 42.56
N GLU A 560 34.44 64.19 42.05
CA GLU A 560 34.44 65.60 42.45
C GLU A 560 34.16 65.77 43.95
N TYR A 561 33.16 65.06 44.50
CA TYR A 561 32.87 65.09 45.93
C TYR A 561 34.03 64.54 46.76
N ARG A 562 34.67 63.46 46.30
CA ARG A 562 35.86 62.89 46.94
C ARG A 562 37.00 63.91 46.97
N GLU A 563 37.32 64.56 45.84
CA GLU A 563 38.36 65.59 45.76
C GLU A 563 38.06 66.77 46.70
N PHE A 564 36.79 67.23 46.73
CA PHE A 564 36.34 68.26 47.66
C PHE A 564 36.56 67.86 49.13
N MET A 565 36.19 66.63 49.50
CA MET A 565 36.37 66.12 50.86
C MET A 565 37.85 65.96 51.22
N GLU A 566 38.67 65.46 50.30
CA GLU A 566 40.13 65.36 50.50
C GLU A 566 40.75 66.76 50.74
N ALA A 567 40.34 67.77 49.97
CA ALA A 567 40.77 69.15 50.16
C ALA A 567 40.31 69.73 51.52
N LEU A 568 39.05 69.48 51.92
CA LEU A 568 38.50 69.92 53.21
C LEU A 568 39.25 69.28 54.39
N ILE A 569 39.54 67.98 54.30
CA ILE A 569 40.33 67.24 55.30
C ILE A 569 41.76 67.81 55.37
N ALA A 570 42.40 68.07 54.23
CA ALA A 570 43.73 68.67 54.18
C ALA A 570 43.75 70.07 54.84
N GLN A 571 42.75 70.89 54.57
CA GLN A 571 42.59 72.22 55.19
C GLN A 571 42.40 72.11 56.71
N ARG A 572 41.53 71.21 57.18
CA ARG A 572 41.31 70.97 58.62
C ARG A 572 42.57 70.46 59.31
N LYS A 573 43.29 69.51 58.70
CA LYS A 573 44.59 69.02 59.20
C LYS A 573 45.61 70.15 59.32
N LYS A 574 45.69 71.03 58.33
CA LYS A 574 46.57 72.20 58.38
C LYS A 574 46.26 73.10 59.57
N GLY A 575 44.98 73.46 59.78
CA GLY A 575 44.57 74.26 60.94
C GLY A 575 44.82 73.54 62.28
N LEU A 576 44.65 72.23 62.33
CA LEU A 576 44.97 71.41 63.52
C LEU A 576 46.47 71.42 63.84
N ASN A 577 47.32 71.32 62.82
CA ASN A 577 48.77 71.45 63.00
C ASN A 577 49.15 72.87 63.43
N GLU A 578 48.61 73.91 62.80
CA GLU A 578 48.86 75.31 63.18
C GLU A 578 48.44 75.61 64.63
N THR A 579 47.29 75.08 65.08
CA THR A 579 46.85 75.21 66.48
C THR A 579 47.72 74.40 67.44
N ALA A 580 48.11 73.19 67.07
CA ALA A 580 49.06 72.39 67.85
C ALA A 580 50.41 73.09 68.00
N ASP A 581 50.94 73.68 66.92
CA ASP A 581 52.16 74.49 66.93
C ASP A 581 52.00 75.73 67.81
N CYS A 582 50.85 76.40 67.76
CA CYS A 582 50.55 77.54 68.62
C CYS A 582 50.52 77.15 70.11
N ILE A 583 49.86 76.04 70.46
CA ILE A 583 49.84 75.50 71.83
C ILE A 583 51.26 75.10 72.28
N ALA A 584 52.03 74.43 71.43
CA ALA A 584 53.42 74.09 71.71
C ALA A 584 54.27 75.34 71.96
N SER A 585 54.09 76.39 71.15
CA SER A 585 54.80 77.67 71.29
C SER A 585 54.45 78.38 72.62
N LEU A 586 53.19 78.30 73.06
CA LEU A 586 52.73 78.84 74.35
C LEU A 586 53.28 78.02 75.53
N ALA A 587 53.34 76.69 75.42
CA ALA A 587 53.95 75.83 76.41
C ALA A 587 55.46 76.12 76.57
N SER A 588 56.17 76.34 75.46
CA SER A 588 57.58 76.77 75.51
C SER A 588 57.78 78.18 76.09
N LYS A 589 56.82 79.11 75.91
CA LYS A 589 56.86 80.43 76.56
C LYS A 589 56.67 80.34 78.07
N ASN A 590 55.76 79.49 78.55
CA ASN A 590 55.51 79.27 79.98
C ASN A 590 56.67 78.55 80.70
N LEU A 591 57.50 77.79 79.98
CA LEU A 591 58.74 77.20 80.52
C LEU A 591 59.93 78.18 80.58
N SER A 592 59.84 79.33 79.90
CA SER A 592 60.89 80.38 79.94
C SER A 592 60.64 81.49 80.98
N SER A 593 59.51 81.43 81.70
CA SER A 593 59.11 82.39 82.74
C SER A 593 59.13 81.80 84.16
N GLY A 594 59.90 80.72 84.37
CA GLY A 594 60.17 80.13 85.69
C GLY A 594 61.54 80.54 86.22
#